data_AF-A0A956EHV2-F1
#
_entry.id   AF-A0A956EHV2-F1
#
_cell.length_a   1.000
_cell.length_b   1.000
_cell.length_c   1.000
_cell.angle_alpha   90.00
_cell.angle_beta   90.00
_cell.angle_gamma   90.00
#
_symmetry.space_group_name_H-M   'P 1'
#
loop_
_entity.id
_entity.type
_entity.pdbx_description
1 polymer ?
#
loop_
_entity_poly.entity_id
_entity_poly.type
_entity_poly.pdbx_seq_one_letter_code
_entity_poly.pdbx_strand_id
1 'polypeptide(L)'
;MTIDEVETSLHPRAIRVLVEAARRRAASHNLRIVFATQSETVLDQFRDDPSQVFVLEAGQETSPRALTDLFSADYLSQFSLGDLFAHLEFGGDLGDPATAP
;
A
#
# COMPACT_ATOMS: atom_id res chain seq x y z
N MET A 1 -1.09 -16.16 -0.10
CA MET A 1 -1.82 -15.87 1.15
C MET A 1 -2.17 -14.41 1.12
N THR A 2 -3.41 -14.06 1.43
CA THR A 2 -3.86 -12.68 1.52
C THR A 2 -4.26 -12.39 2.95
N ILE A 3 -3.89 -11.22 3.45
CA ILE A 3 -4.23 -10.75 4.79
C ILE A 3 -4.86 -9.38 4.62
N ASP A 4 -6.02 -9.18 5.23
CA ASP A 4 -6.84 -7.98 5.07
C ASP A 4 -6.96 -7.24 6.39
N GLU A 5 -7.00 -5.91 6.32
CA GLU A 5 -7.21 -4.98 7.43
C GLU A 5 -6.42 -5.31 8.72
N VAL A 6 -5.13 -5.64 8.58
CA VAL A 6 -4.25 -6.00 9.71
C VAL A 6 -4.11 -4.87 10.74
N GLU A 7 -4.30 -3.64 10.30
CA GLU A 7 -4.24 -2.40 11.07
C GLU A 7 -5.38 -2.25 12.08
N THR A 8 -6.55 -2.81 11.82
CA THR A 8 -7.77 -2.56 12.61
C THR A 8 -7.65 -3.10 14.03
N SER A 9 -6.80 -4.09 14.25
CA SER A 9 -6.59 -4.75 15.55
C SER A 9 -5.16 -4.66 16.09
N LEU A 10 -4.23 -4.05 15.34
CA LEU A 10 -2.81 -4.05 15.69
C LEU A 10 -2.27 -2.65 15.95
N HIS A 11 -1.55 -2.51 17.07
CA HIS A 11 -0.76 -1.31 17.32
C HIS A 11 0.30 -1.11 16.22
N PRO A 12 0.66 0.13 15.83
CA PRO A 12 1.64 0.42 14.77
C PRO A 12 2.95 -0.38 14.87
N ARG A 13 3.46 -0.57 16.09
CA ARG A 13 4.66 -1.40 16.34
C ARG A 13 4.46 -2.88 15.98
N ALA A 14 3.28 -3.44 16.22
CA ALA A 14 2.98 -4.83 15.89
C ALA A 14 2.88 -5.03 14.37
N ILE A 15 2.38 -4.04 13.63
CA ILE A 15 2.36 -4.04 12.17
C ILE A 15 3.78 -4.20 11.60
N ARG A 16 4.76 -3.45 12.13
CA ARG A 16 6.16 -3.56 11.68
C ARG A 16 6.70 -4.98 11.86
N VAL A 17 6.48 -5.55 13.04
CA VAL A 17 6.91 -6.92 13.36
C VAL A 17 6.22 -7.94 12.45
N LEU A 18 4.93 -7.75 12.16
CA LEU A 18 4.16 -8.61 11.25
C LEU A 18 4.72 -8.56 9.83
N VAL A 19 4.97 -7.37 9.28
CA VAL A 19 5.50 -7.20 7.93
C VAL A 19 6.89 -7.83 7.81
N GLU A 20 7.78 -7.61 8.79
CA GLU A 20 9.11 -8.27 8.81
C GLU A 20 9.00 -9.79 8.89
N ALA A 21 8.10 -10.33 9.71
CA ALA A 21 7.87 -11.76 9.81
C ALA A 21 7.31 -12.34 8.49
N ALA A 22 6.37 -11.63 7.86
CA ALA A 22 5.80 -12.01 6.58
C ALA A 22 6.87 -12.02 5.48
N ARG A 23 7.73 -11.00 5.40
CA ARG A 23 8.86 -10.96 4.45
C ARG A 23 9.78 -12.16 4.61
N ARG A 24 10.19 -12.48 5.85
CA ARG A 24 11.04 -13.65 6.13
C ARG A 24 10.36 -14.97 5.77
N ARG A 25 9.08 -15.11 6.10
CA ARG A 25 8.28 -16.30 5.78
C ARG A 25 8.12 -16.50 4.27
N ALA A 26 7.83 -15.42 3.55
CA ALA A 26 7.73 -15.40 2.10
C ALA A 26 9.03 -15.90 1.44
N ALA A 27 10.18 -15.35 1.86
CA ALA A 27 11.48 -15.73 1.33
C ALA A 27 11.88 -17.17 1.65
N SER A 28 11.64 -17.64 2.88
CA SER A 28 12.03 -19.00 3.31
C SER A 28 11.15 -20.13 2.76
N HIS A 29 9.90 -19.83 2.38
CA HIS A 29 8.94 -20.83 1.91
C HIS A 29 8.48 -20.61 0.47
N ASN A 30 9.11 -19.69 -0.27
CA ASN A 30 8.70 -19.31 -1.63
C ASN A 30 7.20 -18.98 -1.72
N LEU A 31 6.70 -18.21 -0.75
CA LEU A 31 5.29 -17.83 -0.65
C LEU A 31 5.10 -16.39 -1.11
N ARG A 32 3.95 -16.11 -1.73
CA ARG A 32 3.47 -14.74 -1.94
C ARG A 32 2.46 -14.39 -0.85
N ILE A 33 2.78 -13.34 -0.09
CA ILE A 33 1.90 -12.75 0.92
C ILE A 33 1.48 -11.38 0.40
N VAL A 34 0.17 -11.15 0.32
CA VAL A 34 -0.41 -9.88 -0.12
C VAL A 34 -1.16 -9.27 1.07
N PHE A 35 -0.90 -8.00 1.34
CA PHE A 35 -1.62 -7.21 2.32
C PHE A 35 -2.60 -6.30 1.60
N ALA A 36 -3.88 -6.42 1.91
CA ALA A 36 -4.87 -5.39 1.60
C ALA A 36 -4.94 -4.47 2.83
N THR A 37 -4.69 -3.19 2.62
CA THR A 37 -4.48 -2.21 3.69
C THR A 37 -4.96 -0.84 3.24
N GLN A 38 -5.58 -0.12 4.17
CA GLN A 38 -5.85 1.32 4.10
C GLN A 38 -5.02 2.08 5.16
N SER A 39 -4.04 1.41 5.76
CA SER A 39 -3.16 2.00 6.77
C SER A 39 -1.89 2.61 6.19
N GLU A 40 -1.71 3.90 6.47
CA GLU A 40 -0.48 4.66 6.26
C GLU A 40 0.74 3.95 6.89
N THR A 41 0.55 3.37 8.07
CA THR A 41 1.64 2.69 8.81
C THR A 41 2.14 1.45 8.08
N VAL A 42 1.25 0.69 7.44
CA VAL A 42 1.63 -0.47 6.63
C VAL A 42 2.36 -0.01 5.38
N LEU A 43 1.84 0.99 4.67
CA LEU A 43 2.45 1.55 3.46
C LEU A 43 3.88 2.05 3.74
N ASP A 44 4.10 2.70 4.88
CA ASP A 44 5.43 3.16 5.28
C ASP A 44 6.47 2.03 5.45
N GLN A 45 6.03 0.78 5.67
CA GLN A 45 6.96 -0.37 5.71
C GLN A 45 7.48 -0.78 4.32
N PHE A 46 6.96 -0.16 3.26
CA PHE A 46 7.36 -0.40 1.86
C PHE A 46 8.06 0.82 1.25
N ARG A 47 8.42 1.83 2.04
CA ARG A 47 9.13 3.03 1.55
C ARG A 47 10.42 2.68 0.80
N ASP A 48 11.19 1.71 1.30
CA ASP A 48 12.46 1.28 0.69
C ASP A 48 12.27 0.38 -0.54
N ASP A 49 11.06 -0.14 -0.76
CA ASP A 49 10.72 -0.97 -1.91
C ASP A 49 9.30 -0.67 -2.41
N PRO A 50 9.09 0.52 -3.02
CA PRO A 50 7.77 0.95 -3.48
C PRO A 50 7.26 0.11 -4.65
N SER A 51 8.14 -0.68 -5.31
CA SER A 51 7.76 -1.59 -6.39
C SER A 51 6.82 -2.71 -5.93
N GLN A 52 6.74 -2.96 -4.62
CA GLN A 52 5.84 -3.94 -4.01
C GLN A 52 4.47 -3.37 -3.64
N VAL A 53 4.24 -2.07 -3.89
CA VAL A 53 2.97 -1.40 -3.61
C VAL A 53 2.15 -1.32 -4.89
N PHE A 54 0.92 -1.80 -4.81
CA PHE A 54 -0.04 -1.75 -5.91
C PHE A 54 -1.28 -0.99 -5.45
N VAL A 55 -1.72 -0.05 -6.28
CA VAL A 55 -2.87 0.80 -6.03
C VAL A 55 -4.06 0.24 -6.80
N LEU A 56 -5.20 0.15 -6.12
CA LEU A 56 -6.48 -0.18 -6.71
C LEU A 56 -7.34 1.09 -6.71
N GLU A 57 -7.71 1.57 -7.90
CA GLU A 57 -8.55 2.75 -8.09
C GLU A 57 -9.72 2.44 -9.02
N ALA A 58 -10.87 3.05 -8.75
CA ALA A 58 -12.03 2.98 -9.62
C ALA A 58 -11.78 3.79 -10.90
N GLY A 59 -12.23 3.28 -12.05
CA GLY A 59 -12.11 3.98 -13.34
C GLY A 59 -10.75 3.86 -14.03
N GLN A 60 -9.79 3.09 -13.49
CA GLN A 60 -8.56 2.76 -14.22
C GLN A 60 -8.80 1.60 -15.20
N GLU A 61 -8.29 1.73 -16.43
CA GLU A 61 -8.33 0.66 -17.44
C GLU A 61 -7.54 -0.59 -17.01
N THR A 62 -6.52 -0.42 -16.16
CA THR A 62 -5.69 -1.52 -15.64
C THR A 62 -5.52 -1.36 -14.13
N SER A 63 -6.28 -2.16 -13.37
CA SER A 63 -6.20 -2.24 -11.91
C SER A 63 -5.92 -3.69 -11.51
N PRO A 64 -4.95 -3.98 -10.63
CA PRO A 64 -4.10 -3.06 -9.87
C PRO A 64 -2.95 -2.47 -10.71
N ARG A 65 -2.53 -1.24 -10.38
CA ARG A 65 -1.36 -0.58 -11.00
C ARG A 65 -0.22 -0.43 -9.98
N ALA A 66 1.03 -0.59 -10.41
CA ALA A 66 2.15 -0.42 -9.50
C ALA A 66 2.31 1.06 -9.11
N LEU A 67 2.66 1.33 -7.85
CA LEU A 67 2.87 2.69 -7.37
C LEU A 67 3.96 3.42 -8.17
N THR A 68 4.99 2.69 -8.60
CA THR A 68 6.09 3.20 -9.43
C THR A 68 5.67 3.56 -10.86
N ASP A 69 4.48 3.13 -11.31
CA ASP A 69 3.93 3.56 -12.60
C ASP A 69 3.15 4.88 -12.48
N LEU A 70 2.77 5.27 -11.25
CA LEU A 70 2.05 6.49 -10.93
C LEU A 70 3.01 7.62 -10.55
N PHE A 71 4.04 7.31 -9.78
CA PHE A 71 5.02 8.27 -9.27
C PHE A 71 6.45 7.86 -9.61
N SER A 72 7.31 8.84 -9.86
CA SER A 72 8.73 8.59 -10.10
C SER A 72 9.45 8.20 -8.80
N ALA A 73 10.53 7.42 -8.92
CA ALA A 73 11.36 7.04 -7.78
C ALA A 73 11.91 8.26 -7.01
N ASP A 74 12.29 9.33 -7.73
CA ASP A 74 12.76 10.58 -7.12
C ASP A 74 11.68 11.24 -6.26
N TYR A 75 10.42 11.24 -6.72
CA TYR A 75 9.29 11.77 -5.96
C TYR A 75 9.02 10.91 -4.72
N LEU A 76 8.93 9.59 -4.89
CA LEU A 76 8.69 8.65 -3.77
C LEU A 76 9.80 8.68 -2.71
N SER A 77 11.03 9.05 -3.07
CA SER A 77 12.12 9.18 -2.11
C SER A 77 11.95 10.36 -1.15
N GLN A 78 11.26 11.42 -1.60
CA GLN A 78 11.09 12.68 -0.88
C GLN A 78 9.93 12.64 0.12
N PHE A 79 8.97 11.72 -0.07
CA PHE A 79 7.76 11.60 0.75
C PHE A 79 7.67 10.24 1.45
N SER A 80 6.87 10.18 2.52
CA SER A 80 6.42 8.91 3.08
C SER A 80 5.25 8.37 2.24
N LEU A 81 5.17 7.05 2.09
CA LEU A 81 4.05 6.45 1.37
C LEU A 81 2.73 6.62 2.13
N GLY A 82 2.79 6.58 3.46
CA GLY A 82 1.68 6.93 4.32
C GLY A 82 1.22 8.38 4.11
N ASP A 83 2.14 9.35 4.07
CA ASP A 83 1.80 10.76 3.84
C ASP A 83 1.08 10.96 2.48
N LEU A 84 1.59 10.35 1.40
CA LEU A 84 0.96 10.46 0.08
C LEU A 84 -0.45 9.86 0.06
N PHE A 85 -0.64 8.74 0.74
CA PHE A 85 -1.95 8.10 0.89
C PHE A 85 -2.91 8.97 1.73
N ALA A 86 -2.42 9.55 2.83
CA ALA A 86 -3.20 10.45 3.70
C ALA A 86 -3.69 11.71 2.97
N HIS A 87 -2.91 12.19 1.99
CA HIS A 87 -3.27 13.34 1.14
C HIS A 87 -4.15 12.95 -0.05
N LEU A 88 -4.61 11.69 -0.12
CA LEU A 88 -5.44 11.15 -1.20
C LEU A 88 -4.77 11.29 -2.59
N GLU A 89 -3.44 11.29 -2.66
CA GLU A 89 -2.74 11.29 -3.96
C GLU A 89 -2.90 9.96 -4.70
N PHE A 90 -3.23 8.88 -3.97
CA PHE A 90 -3.59 7.59 -4.54
C PHE A 90 -4.45 6.76 -3.57
N GLY A 91 -5.25 5.83 -4.11
CA GLY A 91 -6.02 4.86 -3.31
C GLY A 91 -7.19 5.45 -2.52
N GLY A 92 -7.54 6.72 -2.78
CA GLY A 92 -8.75 7.35 -2.29
C GLY A 92 -9.96 7.00 -3.15
N ASP A 93 -11.15 7.04 -2.55
CA ASP A 93 -12.40 7.17 -3.30
C ASP A 93 -12.44 8.59 -3.87
N LEU A 94 -11.81 8.79 -5.04
CA LEU A 94 -12.12 9.92 -5.89
C LEU A 94 -13.58 9.73 -6.28
N GLY A 95 -14.48 10.28 -5.44
CA GLY A 95 -15.89 10.00 -5.46
C GLY A 95 -16.43 9.93 -6.88
N ASP A 96 -17.26 8.91 -7.12
CA ASP A 96 -17.91 8.64 -8.39
C ASP A 96 -18.22 9.96 -9.13
N PRO A 97 -17.69 10.19 -10.35
CA PRO A 97 -17.97 11.39 -11.13
C PRO A 97 -19.48 11.58 -11.39
N ALA A 98 -20.33 10.59 -11.08
CA ALA A 98 -21.78 10.72 -11.05
C ALA A 98 -22.36 11.48 -9.84
N THR A 99 -21.55 11.87 -8.86
CA THR A 99 -21.99 12.57 -7.62
C THR A 99 -21.37 13.95 -7.38
N ALA A 100 -20.68 14.54 -8.36
CA ALA A 100 -20.30 15.94 -8.29
C ALA A 100 -21.55 16.86 -8.43
N PRO A 101 -21.72 17.89 -7.58
CA PRO A 101 -22.89 18.76 -7.56
C PRO A 101 -23.02 19.66 -8.80
#